data_AF-F0NX95-F1
#
_entry.id   AF-F0NX95-F1
#
_cell.length_a   1.000
_cell.length_b   1.000
_cell.length_c   1.000
_cell.angle_alpha   90.00
_cell.angle_beta   90.00
_cell.angle_gamma   90.00
#
_symmetry.space_group_name_H-M   'P 1'
#
loop_
_entity.id
_entity.type
_entity.pdbx_description
1 polymer ?
#
loop_
_entity_poly.entity_id
_entity_poly.type
_entity_poly.pdbx_seq_one_letter_code
_entity_poly.pdbx_strand_id
1 'polypeptide(L)'
;MDLPIENQRIKEIINFYCKGNINQFSKEIGISQPRINRLFSIDNRNGKYPLTSFEITQAIINKFIDVNPEWLLTGRGDMLKDPQMDQSGDQVTDPKDEEIIELQKFKIKKLEEEINALKRKLAELSDYHPMAAEPNPKLKK
;
A
#
# COMPACT_ATOMS: atom_id res chain seq x y z
N MET A 1 -3.14 -2.96 40.18
CA MET A 1 -2.01 -2.81 39.25
C MET A 1 -2.58 -2.56 37.87
N ASP A 2 -2.08 -1.53 37.20
CA ASP A 2 -2.46 -1.25 35.81
C ASP A 2 -1.79 -2.24 34.86
N LEU A 3 -2.42 -2.48 33.71
CA LEU A 3 -1.90 -3.37 32.68
C LEU A 3 -0.58 -2.78 32.13
N PRO A 4 0.48 -3.58 31.88
CA PRO A 4 1.72 -3.08 31.28
C PRO A 4 1.43 -2.42 29.92
N ILE A 5 2.19 -1.37 29.58
CA ILE A 5 1.97 -0.56 28.38
C ILE A 5 2.04 -1.43 27.11
N GLU A 6 2.95 -2.41 27.08
CA GLU A 6 3.09 -3.37 25.99
C GLU A 6 1.81 -4.19 25.80
N ASN A 7 1.23 -4.64 26.90
CA ASN A 7 -0.01 -5.42 26.88
C ASN A 7 -1.22 -4.53 26.54
N GLN A 8 -1.20 -3.25 26.93
CA GLN A 8 -2.22 -2.27 26.51
C GLN A 8 -2.26 -2.11 24.99
N ARG A 9 -1.10 -1.95 24.34
CA ARG A 9 -1.01 -1.83 22.87
C ARG A 9 -1.57 -3.08 22.16
N ILE A 10 -1.33 -4.28 22.68
CA ILE A 10 -1.96 -5.49 22.15
C ILE A 10 -3.47 -5.45 22.32
N LYS A 11 -3.96 -4.99 23.48
CA LYS A 11 -5.39 -4.84 23.72
C LYS A 11 -6.04 -3.88 22.72
N GLU A 12 -5.36 -2.79 22.37
CA GLU A 12 -5.80 -1.84 21.35
C GLU A 12 -5.91 -2.51 19.98
N ILE A 13 -4.91 -3.30 19.57
CA ILE A 13 -4.96 -4.07 18.32
C ILE A 13 -6.13 -5.08 18.33
N ILE A 14 -6.34 -5.80 19.44
CA ILE A 14 -7.48 -6.73 19.57
C ILE A 14 -8.81 -5.99 19.44
N ASN A 15 -8.93 -4.80 20.03
CA ASN A 15 -10.13 -3.99 19.94
C ASN A 15 -10.36 -3.47 18.51
N PHE A 16 -9.31 -3.01 17.84
CA PHE A 16 -9.38 -2.45 16.49
C PHE A 16 -9.72 -3.52 15.45
N TYR A 17 -8.96 -4.62 15.39
CA TYR A 17 -9.12 -5.64 14.34
C TYR A 17 -10.16 -6.71 14.68
N CYS A 18 -10.38 -7.00 15.96
CA CYS A 18 -11.23 -8.11 16.40
C CYS A 18 -12.38 -7.68 17.31
N LYS A 19 -12.65 -6.37 17.46
CA LYS A 19 -13.74 -5.84 18.30
C LYS A 19 -13.70 -6.38 19.75
N GLY A 20 -12.49 -6.61 20.27
CA GLY A 20 -12.28 -7.16 21.61
C GLY A 20 -12.35 -8.70 21.69
N ASN A 21 -12.63 -9.39 20.58
CA ASN A 21 -12.76 -10.84 20.56
C ASN A 21 -11.39 -11.53 20.58
N ILE A 22 -10.98 -12.00 21.77
CA ILE A 22 -9.70 -12.68 21.97
C ILE A 22 -9.64 -14.01 21.21
N ASN A 23 -10.74 -14.76 21.09
CA ASN A 23 -10.75 -16.02 20.35
C ASN A 23 -10.47 -15.80 18.86
N GLN A 24 -11.11 -14.79 18.27
CA GLN A 24 -10.86 -14.41 16.88
C GLN A 24 -9.41 -13.98 16.70
N PHE A 25 -8.92 -13.05 17.53
CA PHE A 25 -7.54 -12.58 17.46
C PHE A 25 -6.52 -13.72 17.54
N SER A 26 -6.73 -14.65 18.48
CA SER A 26 -5.89 -15.84 18.67
C SER A 26 -5.80 -16.69 17.38
N LYS A 27 -6.91 -16.87 16.69
CA LYS A 27 -6.96 -17.59 15.40
C LYS A 27 -6.24 -16.82 14.29
N GLU A 28 -6.42 -15.50 14.22
CA GLU A 28 -5.81 -14.66 13.19
C GLU A 28 -4.28 -14.68 13.25
N ILE A 29 -3.70 -14.65 14.46
CA ILE A 29 -2.24 -14.65 14.66
C ILE A 29 -1.65 -16.06 14.88
N GLY A 30 -2.48 -17.10 14.91
CA GLY A 30 -2.02 -18.49 15.08
C GLY A 30 -1.49 -18.83 16.49
N ILE A 31 -1.90 -18.08 17.53
CA ILE A 31 -1.48 -18.32 18.93
C ILE A 31 -2.69 -18.77 19.75
N SER A 32 -2.49 -19.71 20.67
CA SER A 32 -3.61 -20.25 21.46
C SER A 32 -4.24 -19.20 22.38
N GLN A 33 -5.58 -19.21 22.47
CA GLN A 33 -6.35 -18.27 23.29
C GLN A 33 -5.90 -18.20 24.76
N PRO A 34 -5.57 -19.33 25.44
CA PRO A 34 -5.06 -19.27 26.82
C PRO A 34 -3.75 -18.48 26.94
N ARG A 35 -2.87 -18.51 25.92
CA ARG A 35 -1.62 -17.73 25.92
C ARG A 35 -1.90 -16.24 25.83
N ILE A 36 -2.86 -15.84 24.99
CA ILE A 36 -3.26 -14.44 24.85
C ILE A 36 -3.97 -13.93 26.12
N ASN A 37 -4.90 -14.72 26.68
CA ASN A 37 -5.60 -14.37 27.92
C ASN A 37 -4.65 -14.11 29.10
N ARG A 38 -3.52 -14.84 29.16
CA ARG A 38 -2.51 -14.64 30.21
C ARG A 38 -1.89 -13.25 30.21
N LEU A 39 -1.81 -12.56 29.07
CA LEU A 39 -1.30 -11.19 29.01
C LEU A 39 -2.17 -10.21 29.82
N PHE A 40 -3.45 -10.54 30.03
CA PHE A 40 -4.43 -9.70 30.70
C PHE A 40 -4.81 -10.21 32.09
N SER A 41 -4.09 -11.20 32.60
CA SER A 41 -4.33 -11.81 33.91
C SER A 41 -3.07 -11.73 34.76
N ILE A 42 -3.23 -11.49 36.06
CA ILE A 42 -2.10 -11.48 36.99
C ILE A 42 -1.62 -12.92 37.20
N ASP A 43 -0.31 -13.15 37.13
CA ASP A 43 0.29 -14.43 37.47
C ASP A 43 0.36 -14.59 38.99
N ASN A 44 -0.34 -15.61 39.50
CA ASN A 44 -0.43 -15.93 40.93
C ASN A 44 0.93 -16.16 41.60
N ARG A 45 1.99 -16.48 40.83
CA ARG A 45 3.32 -16.79 41.38
C ARG A 45 4.12 -15.54 41.74
N ASN A 46 3.96 -14.46 40.97
CA ASN A 46 4.78 -13.25 41.11
C ASN A 46 3.93 -11.98 41.32
N GLY A 47 2.61 -12.07 41.24
CA GLY A 47 1.68 -10.96 41.43
C GLY A 47 1.71 -9.93 40.31
N LYS A 48 2.29 -10.25 39.14
CA LYS A 48 2.47 -9.32 38.01
C LYS A 48 1.80 -9.86 36.75
N TYR A 49 1.50 -8.97 35.82
CA TYR A 49 1.11 -9.39 34.47
C TYR A 49 2.33 -9.97 33.72
N PRO A 50 2.17 -11.08 33.01
CA PRO A 50 3.18 -11.57 32.08
C PRO A 50 3.51 -10.52 31.02
N LEU A 51 4.79 -10.40 30.70
CA LEU A 51 5.24 -9.59 29.57
C LEU A 51 4.90 -10.28 28.24
N THR A 52 4.64 -9.47 27.24
CA THR A 52 4.48 -9.94 25.86
C THR A 52 5.77 -10.57 25.36
N SER A 53 5.68 -11.76 24.74
CA SER A 53 6.82 -12.43 24.12
C SER A 53 7.06 -11.92 22.69
N PHE A 54 8.31 -12.02 22.23
CA PHE A 54 8.68 -11.69 20.84
C PHE A 54 7.83 -12.44 19.81
N GLU A 55 7.52 -13.72 20.05
CA GLU A 55 6.66 -14.54 19.19
C GLU A 55 5.28 -13.91 18.98
N ILE A 56 4.65 -13.38 20.05
CA ILE A 56 3.35 -12.71 19.96
C ILE A 56 3.48 -11.42 19.13
N THR A 57 4.48 -10.60 19.42
CA THR A 57 4.72 -9.36 18.70
C THR A 57 4.98 -9.61 17.20
N GLN A 58 5.81 -10.59 16.88
CA GLN A 58 6.13 -10.97 15.50
C GLN A 58 4.88 -11.49 14.77
N ALA A 59 4.07 -12.33 15.41
CA ALA A 59 2.83 -12.84 14.82
C ALA A 59 1.83 -11.71 14.51
N ILE A 60 1.74 -10.71 15.38
CA ILE A 60 0.92 -9.51 15.16
C ILE A 60 1.40 -8.73 13.94
N ILE A 61 2.68 -8.40 13.87
CA ILE A 61 3.27 -7.60 12.77
C ILE A 61 3.11 -8.33 11.42
N ASN A 62 3.32 -9.65 11.41
CA ASN A 62 3.17 -10.45 10.19
C ASN A 62 1.72 -10.54 9.71
N LYS A 63 0.76 -10.53 10.64
CA LYS A 63 -0.66 -10.69 10.32
C LYS A 63 -1.34 -9.36 9.97
N PHE A 64 -1.06 -8.32 10.74
CA PHE A 64 -1.66 -7.00 10.58
C PHE A 64 -0.63 -6.05 9.98
N ILE A 65 -0.45 -6.14 8.66
CA ILE A 65 0.63 -5.45 7.94
C ILE A 65 0.60 -3.93 8.08
N ASP A 66 -0.58 -3.36 8.34
CA ASP A 66 -0.80 -1.93 8.53
C ASP A 66 -0.40 -1.47 9.94
N VAL A 67 -0.17 -2.37 10.89
CA VAL A 67 0.31 -2.01 12.23
C VAL A 67 1.77 -1.56 12.14
N ASN A 68 2.05 -0.40 12.73
CA ASN A 68 3.39 0.15 12.85
C ASN A 68 4.22 -0.65 13.89
N PRO A 69 5.31 -1.32 13.48
CA PRO A 69 6.16 -2.07 14.40
C PRO A 69 6.83 -1.20 15.47
N GLU A 70 7.21 0.04 15.12
CA GLU A 70 7.84 0.97 16.05
C GLU A 70 6.88 1.36 17.16
N TRP A 71 5.62 1.65 16.82
CA TRP A 71 4.59 1.94 17.80
C TRP A 71 4.32 0.73 18.70
N LEU A 72 4.21 -0.47 18.14
CA LEU A 72 3.94 -1.67 18.93
C LEU A 72 5.06 -1.98 19.94
N LEU A 73 6.32 -1.77 19.54
CA LEU A 73 7.50 -2.06 20.37
C LEU A 73 7.80 -0.94 21.37
N THR A 74 7.73 0.32 20.93
CA THR A 74 8.24 1.47 21.69
C THR A 74 7.14 2.40 22.19
N GLY A 75 5.95 2.36 21.58
CA GLY A 75 4.86 3.29 21.84
C GLY A 75 5.01 4.64 21.14
N ARG A 76 6.01 4.81 20.27
CA ARG A 76 6.23 6.03 19.50
C ARG A 76 5.47 6.00 18.18
N GLY A 77 4.90 7.14 17.79
CA GLY A 77 4.12 7.28 16.56
C GLY A 77 2.68 6.79 16.71
N ASP A 78 2.04 6.50 15.58
CA ASP A 78 0.67 5.99 15.52
C ASP A 78 0.63 4.46 15.36
N MET A 79 -0.48 3.85 15.81
CA MET A 79 -0.70 2.41 15.70
C MET A 79 -0.67 1.90 14.27
N LEU A 80 -1.23 2.68 13.35
CA LEU A 80 -1.27 2.33 11.94
C LEU A 80 -0.20 3.11 11.18
N LYS A 81 0.37 2.47 10.17
CA LYS A 81 1.25 3.13 9.21
C LYS A 81 0.45 4.18 8.44
N ASP A 82 1.06 5.34 8.21
CA ASP A 82 0.53 6.30 7.27
C ASP A 82 0.81 5.79 5.84
N PRO A 83 -0.22 5.51 5.02
CA PRO A 83 -0.02 5.08 3.64
C PRO A 83 0.77 6.09 2.80
N GLN A 84 0.92 7.35 3.25
CA GLN A 84 1.74 8.36 2.59
C GLN A 84 3.23 8.29 2.97
N MET A 85 3.60 7.68 4.10
CA MET A 85 5.00 7.58 4.57
C MET A 85 5.76 6.37 4.01
N ASP A 86 5.05 5.34 3.55
CA ASP A 86 5.66 4.14 2.94
C ASP A 86 6.31 4.42 1.57
N GLN A 87 6.23 5.64 1.03
CA GLN A 87 7.00 6.08 -0.15
C GLN A 87 8.38 6.68 0.18
N SER A 88 8.75 6.73 1.46
CA SER A 88 10.02 7.32 1.92
C SER A 88 11.01 6.31 2.53
N GLY A 89 10.75 5.01 2.45
CA GLY A 89 11.65 3.95 2.91
C GLY A 89 12.37 3.25 1.75
N ASP A 90 13.68 3.47 1.65
CA ASP A 90 14.64 2.88 0.69
C ASP A 90 14.40 3.16 -0.80
N GLN A 91 14.85 4.35 -1.25
CA GLN A 91 15.39 4.51 -2.60
C GLN A 91 16.77 3.81 -2.67
N VAL A 92 16.80 2.48 -2.57
CA VAL A 92 17.88 1.71 -3.16
C VAL A 92 17.45 1.51 -4.60
N THR A 93 17.65 2.52 -5.45
CA THR A 93 17.61 2.27 -6.89
C THR A 93 18.79 1.33 -7.19
N ASP A 94 18.49 0.07 -7.51
CA ASP A 94 19.50 -0.81 -8.11
C ASP A 94 20.06 -0.04 -9.32
N PRO A 95 21.39 0.03 -9.54
CA PRO A 95 21.96 0.68 -10.73
C PRO A 95 21.30 0.26 -12.05
N LYS A 96 20.74 -0.94 -12.10
CA LYS A 96 19.95 -1.45 -13.24
C LYS A 96 18.61 -0.73 -13.41
N ASP A 97 17.97 -0.31 -12.33
CA ASP A 97 16.69 0.41 -12.37
C ASP A 97 16.89 1.82 -12.93
N GLU A 98 18.01 2.48 -12.62
CA GLU A 98 18.36 3.79 -13.22
C GLU A 98 18.56 3.68 -14.74
N GLU A 99 19.27 2.64 -15.20
CA GLU A 99 19.46 2.38 -16.63
C GLU A 99 18.12 2.08 -17.34
N ILE A 100 17.25 1.28 -16.71
CA ILE A 100 15.92 0.97 -17.23
C ILE A 100 15.06 2.23 -17.31
N ILE A 101 15.08 3.09 -16.28
CA ILE A 101 14.33 4.35 -16.26
C ILE A 101 14.79 5.27 -17.40
N GLU A 102 16.09 5.37 -17.64
CA GLU A 102 16.64 6.22 -18.71
C GLU A 102 16.25 5.70 -20.10
N LEU A 103 16.33 4.38 -20.31
CA LEU A 103 15.87 3.75 -21.55
C LEU A 103 14.37 3.95 -21.79
N GLN A 104 13.56 3.87 -20.72
CA GLN A 104 12.12 4.11 -20.80
C GLN A 104 11.81 5.57 -21.15
N LYS A 105 12.47 6.54 -20.51
CA LYS A 105 12.33 7.97 -20.83
C LYS A 105 12.68 8.25 -22.30
N PHE A 106 13.77 7.70 -22.78
CA PHE A 106 14.18 7.85 -24.18
C PHE A 106 13.14 7.28 -25.14
N LYS A 107 12.59 6.10 -24.85
CA LYS A 107 11.56 5.47 -25.66
C LYS A 107 10.25 6.27 -25.66
N ILE A 108 9.83 6.78 -24.50
CA ILE A 108 8.65 7.65 -24.37
C ILE A 108 8.80 8.88 -25.25
N LYS A 109 9.92 9.58 -25.16
CA LYS A 109 10.20 10.76 -26.00
C LYS A 109 10.08 10.46 -27.49
N LYS A 110 10.65 9.34 -27.95
CA LYS A 110 10.57 8.93 -29.36
C LYS A 110 9.13 8.62 -29.80
N LEU A 111 8.35 7.96 -28.95
CA LEU A 111 6.94 7.67 -29.22
C LEU A 111 6.09 8.95 -29.27
N GLU A 112 6.37 9.92 -28.40
CA GLU A 112 5.70 11.23 -28.40
C GLU A 112 5.99 12.01 -29.68
N GLU A 113 7.24 12.00 -30.15
CA GLU A 113 7.63 12.60 -31.43
C GLU A 113 6.89 11.95 -32.61
N GLU A 114 6.79 10.62 -32.63
CA GLU A 114 6.08 9.88 -33.67
C GLU A 114 4.57 10.16 -33.66
N ILE A 115 3.95 10.17 -32.48
CA ILE A 115 2.53 10.55 -32.32
C ILE A 115 2.30 11.96 -32.85
N ASN A 116 3.18 12.92 -32.53
CA ASN A 116 3.06 14.29 -33.03
C ASN A 116 3.24 14.37 -34.55
N ALA A 117 4.17 13.63 -35.13
CA ALA A 117 4.36 13.57 -36.57
C ALA A 117 3.15 12.95 -37.30
N LEU A 118 2.60 11.86 -36.77
CA LEU A 118 1.40 11.22 -37.31
C LEU A 118 0.17 12.13 -37.21
N LYS A 119 -0.01 12.85 -36.10
CA LYS A 119 -1.06 13.84 -35.94
C LYS A 119 -0.97 14.97 -36.97
N ARG A 120 0.24 15.47 -37.27
CA ARG A 120 0.45 16.49 -38.31
C ARG A 120 0.11 15.99 -39.71
N LYS A 121 0.60 14.79 -40.07
CA LYS A 121 0.28 14.17 -41.37
C LYS A 121 -1.23 13.95 -41.55
N LEU A 122 -1.93 13.56 -40.48
CA LEU A 122 -3.38 13.40 -40.51
C LEU A 122 -4.10 14.74 -40.72
N ALA A 123 -3.62 15.82 -40.10
CA ALA A 123 -4.15 17.16 -40.31
C ALA A 123 -3.96 17.64 -41.76
N GLU A 124 -2.77 17.43 -42.34
CA GLU A 124 -2.47 17.76 -43.74
C GLU A 124 -3.34 16.96 -44.74
N LEU A 125 -3.62 15.69 -44.45
CA LEU A 125 -4.54 14.87 -45.27
C LEU A 125 -6.01 15.28 -45.10
N SER A 126 -6.40 15.70 -43.89
CA SER A 126 -7.74 16.19 -43.56
C SER A 126 -8.05 17.50 -44.29
N ASP A 127 -7.05 18.37 -44.47
CA ASP A 127 -7.20 19.65 -45.17
C ASP A 127 -7.25 19.47 -46.71
N TYR A 128 -6.87 18.30 -47.22
CA TYR A 128 -7.02 17.94 -48.64
C TYR A 128 -8.39 17.29 -48.91
N HIS A 129 -9.49 18.02 -48.64
CA HIS A 129 -10.76 17.69 -49.28
C HIS A 129 -10.67 18.17 -50.73
N PRO A 130 -10.61 17.28 -51.76
CA PRO A 130 -10.64 17.75 -53.14
C PRO A 130 -11.98 18.47 -53.34
N MET A 131 -11.86 19.73 -53.75
CA MET A 131 -12.92 20.53 -54.32
C MET A 131 -13.32 19.86 -55.65
N ALA A 132 -14.04 18.74 -55.59
CA ALA A 132 -14.66 18.12 -56.75
C ALA A 132 -15.84 19.00 -57.17
N ALA A 133 -15.52 20.07 -57.89
CA ALA A 133 -16.49 20.77 -58.71
C ALA A 133 -16.58 20.03 -60.05
N GLU A 134 -17.74 19.41 -60.33
CA GLU A 134 -18.27 19.45 -61.70
C GLU A 134 -19.74 19.89 -61.67
N PRO A 135 -20.13 20.83 -62.54
CA PRO A 135 -21.49 21.35 -62.64
C PRO A 135 -22.40 20.33 -63.34
N ASN A 136 -23.58 20.06 -62.78
CA ASN A 136 -24.60 19.22 -63.43
C ASN A 136 -25.26 20.01 -64.59
N PRO A 137 -25.03 19.66 -65.87
CA PRO A 137 -25.73 20.29 -66.97
C PRO A 137 -27.09 19.58 -67.10
N LYS A 138 -28.13 20.20 -66.56
CA LYS A 138 -29.50 19.82 -66.93
C LYS A 138 -29.69 20.12 -68.43
N LEU A 139 -29.70 19.05 -69.21
CA LEU A 139 -30.08 19.01 -70.62
C LEU A 139 -31.47 19.64 -70.81
N LYS A 140 -31.54 20.70 -71.62
CA LYS A 140 -32.78 21.19 -72.22
C LYS A 140 -33.12 20.31 -73.44
N LYS A 141 -34.30 19.71 -73.44
CA LYS A 141 -35.17 19.59 -74.61
C LYS A 141 -36.61 19.72 -74.16
#